data_AF-A0A7J4V1L5-F1
#
_entry.id   AF-A0A7J4V1L5-F1
#
_cell.length_a   1.000
_cell.length_b   1.000
_cell.length_c   1.000
_cell.angle_alpha   90.00
_cell.angle_beta   90.00
_cell.angle_gamma   90.00
#
_symmetry.space_group_name_H-M   'P 1'
#
loop_
_entity.id
_entity.type
_entity.pdbx_description
1 polymer ?
#
loop_
_entity_poly.entity_id
_entity_poly.type
_entity_poly.pdbx_seq_one_letter_code
_entity_poly.pdbx_strand_id
1 'polypeptide(L)'
;MNKTTSYDSELQGAKDLPDIFELVKTAVRRTTGLERGGLMLGMANLGGGADGLIGAFHPLTTNIIVMNSLPLRRIKETEPALYKPYVFHILLHEYLHTLGVIDEEATRRKTLEVSEKTFGKDHPVTQLAADLSKFMPKLVYPVYGWKPQGEFQMELVKGFDRSATDPYIS
;
A
#
# COMPACT_ATOMS: atom_id res chain seq x y z
N MET A 1 -21.72 -0.65 -16.59
CA MET A 1 -20.48 0.08 -16.24
C MET A 1 -19.35 -0.93 -16.11
N ASN A 2 -18.24 -0.72 -16.81
CA ASN A 2 -17.10 -1.62 -16.73
C ASN A 2 -16.48 -1.50 -15.33
N LYS A 3 -16.30 -2.63 -14.62
CA LYS A 3 -15.86 -2.64 -13.20
C LYS A 3 -14.54 -1.88 -13.02
N THR A 4 -13.65 -1.96 -14.01
CA THR A 4 -12.37 -1.24 -14.10
C THR A 4 -12.53 0.29 -14.07
N THR A 5 -13.50 0.85 -14.80
CA THR A 5 -13.72 2.30 -14.88
C THR A 5 -14.25 2.88 -13.56
N SER A 6 -14.94 2.06 -12.75
CA SER A 6 -15.37 2.45 -11.40
C SER A 6 -14.18 2.60 -10.44
N TYR A 7 -13.31 1.59 -10.39
CA TYR A 7 -12.18 1.58 -9.45
C TYR A 7 -11.16 2.68 -9.73
N ASP A 8 -10.85 2.96 -11.00
CA ASP A 8 -9.98 4.10 -11.33
C ASP A 8 -10.62 5.42 -10.88
N SER A 9 -11.90 5.63 -11.19
CA SER A 9 -12.61 6.85 -10.75
C SER A 9 -12.63 7.00 -9.22
N GLU A 10 -12.83 5.92 -8.47
CA GLU A 10 -12.78 5.89 -7.01
C GLU A 10 -11.37 6.21 -6.50
N LEU A 11 -10.32 5.64 -7.11
CA LEU A 11 -8.93 5.94 -6.77
C LEU A 11 -8.58 7.40 -7.07
N GLN A 12 -8.99 7.94 -8.21
CA GLN A 12 -8.80 9.35 -8.54
C GLN A 12 -9.62 10.28 -7.64
N GLY A 13 -10.77 9.83 -7.15
CA GLY A 13 -11.61 10.57 -6.22
C GLY A 13 -11.13 10.57 -4.77
N ALA A 14 -10.26 9.61 -4.38
CA ALA A 14 -9.73 9.50 -3.02
C ALA A 14 -8.95 10.75 -2.61
N LYS A 15 -9.26 11.32 -1.43
CA LYS A 15 -8.71 12.60 -0.97
C LYS A 15 -7.44 12.42 -0.15
N ASP A 16 -7.30 11.29 0.54
CA ASP A 16 -6.21 11.02 1.47
C ASP A 16 -5.83 9.52 1.51
N LEU A 17 -4.87 9.18 2.37
CA LEU A 17 -4.40 7.80 2.54
C LEU A 17 -5.49 6.87 3.10
N PRO A 18 -6.30 7.26 4.11
CA PRO A 18 -7.46 6.49 4.54
C PRO A 18 -8.45 6.16 3.40
N ASP A 19 -8.81 7.12 2.54
CA ASP A 19 -9.70 6.87 1.41
C ASP A 19 -9.15 5.78 0.48
N ILE A 20 -7.84 5.83 0.17
CA ILE A 20 -7.18 4.81 -0.67
C ILE A 20 -7.16 3.46 0.03
N PHE A 21 -6.96 3.43 1.34
CA PHE A 21 -6.96 2.18 2.11
C PHE A 21 -8.33 1.50 2.14
N GLU A 22 -9.42 2.25 2.27
CA GLU A 22 -10.77 1.68 2.18
C GLU A 22 -11.03 1.04 0.79
N LEU A 23 -10.47 1.64 -0.27
CA LEU A 23 -10.51 1.05 -1.60
C LEU A 23 -9.70 -0.25 -1.69
N VAL A 24 -8.53 -0.31 -1.05
CA VAL A 24 -7.71 -1.53 -0.92
C VAL A 24 -8.50 -2.64 -0.22
N LYS A 25 -9.10 -2.36 0.94
CA LYS A 25 -9.94 -3.33 1.66
C LYS A 25 -11.08 -3.84 0.78
N THR A 26 -11.76 -2.93 0.08
CA THR A 26 -12.84 -3.27 -0.84
C THR A 26 -12.35 -4.18 -1.98
N ALA A 27 -11.21 -3.86 -2.60
CA ALA A 27 -10.62 -4.67 -3.67
C ALA A 27 -10.25 -6.08 -3.18
N VAL A 28 -9.61 -6.19 -2.02
CA VAL A 28 -9.19 -7.47 -1.42
C VAL A 28 -10.41 -8.31 -1.01
N ARG A 29 -11.38 -7.70 -0.33
CA ARG A 29 -12.63 -8.38 0.06
C ARG A 29 -13.37 -8.92 -1.15
N ARG A 30 -13.50 -8.14 -2.22
CA ARG A 30 -14.21 -8.58 -3.44
C ARG A 30 -13.46 -9.63 -4.26
N THR A 31 -12.14 -9.72 -4.14
CA THR A 31 -11.31 -10.67 -4.91
C THR A 31 -10.97 -11.94 -4.14
N THR A 32 -10.94 -11.89 -2.81
CA THR A 32 -10.49 -12.99 -1.94
C THR A 32 -11.53 -13.42 -0.91
N GLY A 33 -12.53 -12.59 -0.60
CA GLY A 33 -13.47 -12.80 0.50
C GLY A 33 -12.88 -12.52 1.90
N LEU A 34 -11.60 -12.18 1.99
CA LEU A 34 -10.91 -11.91 3.25
C LEU A 34 -10.95 -10.42 3.60
N GLU A 35 -10.97 -10.14 4.90
CA GLU A 35 -10.91 -8.79 5.45
C GLU A 35 -10.31 -8.82 6.87
N ARG A 36 -9.58 -7.76 7.23
CA ARG A 36 -9.07 -7.50 8.57
C ARG A 36 -9.26 -6.01 8.87
N GLY A 37 -9.65 -5.72 10.11
CA GLY A 37 -9.70 -4.36 10.64
C GLY A 37 -8.77 -4.18 11.83
N GLY A 38 -8.81 -2.99 12.43
CA GLY A 38 -7.99 -2.60 13.57
C GLY A 38 -6.56 -2.23 13.19
N LEU A 39 -6.34 -1.72 11.98
CA LEU A 39 -5.02 -1.34 11.48
C LEU A 39 -4.76 0.17 11.64
N MET A 40 -3.50 0.51 11.88
CA MET A 40 -2.97 1.87 11.91
C MET A 40 -1.98 2.04 10.76
N LEU A 41 -1.80 3.28 10.30
CA LEU A 41 -0.75 3.63 9.34
C LEU A 41 0.23 4.59 9.99
N GLY A 42 1.50 4.20 10.03
CA GLY A 42 2.62 5.04 10.44
C GLY A 42 3.40 5.53 9.22
N MET A 43 3.57 6.83 9.08
CA MET A 43 4.48 7.44 8.11
C MET A 43 5.85 7.59 8.75
N ALA A 44 6.88 7.05 8.12
CA ALA A 44 8.26 7.20 8.58
C ALA A 44 9.15 7.68 7.44
N ASN A 45 10.21 8.42 7.75
CA ASN A 45 11.32 8.58 6.81
C ASN A 45 12.35 7.51 7.13
N LEU A 46 12.26 6.37 6.44
CA LEU A 46 13.16 5.23 6.66
C LEU A 46 14.53 5.42 5.99
N GLY A 47 14.81 6.62 5.48
CA GLY A 47 16.04 6.97 4.78
C GLY A 47 16.09 6.46 3.33
N GLY A 48 17.25 6.67 2.72
CA GLY A 48 17.63 6.22 1.38
C GLY A 48 19.15 6.13 1.30
N GLY A 49 19.73 5.16 2.03
CA GLY A 49 21.15 4.86 1.95
C GLY A 49 21.52 4.22 0.61
N ALA A 50 22.81 3.94 0.38
CA ALA A 50 23.38 3.46 -0.89
C ALA A 50 22.65 2.26 -1.54
N ASP A 51 21.84 1.53 -0.76
CA ASP A 51 21.12 0.33 -1.17
C ASP A 51 19.67 0.56 -1.63
N GLY A 52 19.15 1.80 -1.63
CA GLY A 52 17.84 2.14 -2.18
C GLY A 52 16.81 2.72 -1.20
N LEU A 53 15.67 3.12 -1.77
CA LEU A 53 14.49 3.65 -1.10
C LEU A 53 13.63 2.52 -0.55
N ILE A 54 13.37 2.50 0.74
CA ILE A 54 12.57 1.43 1.39
C ILE A 54 11.09 1.76 1.21
N GLY A 55 10.24 0.82 0.76
CA GLY A 55 8.83 1.11 0.42
C GLY A 55 7.89 1.24 1.63
N ALA A 56 7.93 0.28 2.55
CA ALA A 56 7.07 0.15 3.73
C ALA A 56 7.59 -1.02 4.60
N PHE A 57 7.31 -1.05 5.91
CA PHE A 57 7.68 -2.14 6.82
C PHE A 57 6.49 -2.56 7.67
N HIS A 58 6.30 -3.87 7.86
CA HIS A 58 5.40 -4.42 8.86
C HIS A 58 6.20 -5.32 9.83
N PRO A 59 6.41 -4.91 11.10
CA PRO A 59 6.86 -5.86 12.10
C PRO A 59 5.73 -6.87 12.28
N LEU A 60 6.02 -8.13 11.95
CA LEU A 60 5.10 -9.25 12.11
C LEU A 60 4.48 -9.18 13.50
N THR A 61 3.17 -9.35 13.58
CA THR A 61 2.35 -9.27 14.80
C THR A 61 2.07 -7.87 15.34
N THR A 62 2.03 -6.84 14.49
CA THR A 62 1.57 -5.52 14.92
C THR A 62 0.32 -5.09 14.14
N ASN A 63 -0.48 -4.21 14.74
CA ASN A 63 -1.64 -3.61 14.07
C ASN A 63 -1.23 -2.36 13.27
N ILE A 64 0.03 -2.25 12.82
CA ILE A 64 0.54 -1.06 12.14
C ILE A 64 1.20 -1.37 10.80
N ILE A 65 0.72 -0.73 9.75
CA ILE A 65 1.41 -0.63 8.46
C ILE A 65 2.36 0.57 8.57
N VAL A 66 3.65 0.42 8.29
CA VAL A 66 4.58 1.55 8.23
C VAL A 66 4.90 1.84 6.77
N MET A 67 4.69 3.07 6.29
CA MET A 67 5.00 3.46 4.92
C MET A 67 6.12 4.50 4.89
N ASN A 68 7.06 4.36 3.95
CA ASN A 68 8.11 5.35 3.80
C ASN A 68 7.59 6.60 3.09
N SER A 69 7.77 7.75 3.73
CA SER A 69 7.41 9.06 3.20
C SER A 69 8.31 9.52 2.04
N LEU A 70 9.54 9.01 1.93
CA LEU A 70 10.51 9.50 0.94
C LEU A 70 10.13 9.18 -0.52
N PRO A 71 9.75 7.94 -0.89
CA PRO A 71 9.24 7.64 -2.25
C PRO A 71 8.00 8.47 -2.59
N LEU A 72 7.06 8.62 -1.63
CA LEU A 72 5.84 9.39 -1.84
C LEU A 72 6.11 10.85 -2.15
N ARG A 73 7.03 11.47 -1.42
CA ARG A 73 7.46 12.86 -1.68
C ARG A 73 8.07 12.99 -3.07
N ARG A 74 8.98 12.08 -3.44
CA ARG A 74 9.59 12.10 -4.78
C ARG A 74 8.56 11.94 -5.89
N ILE A 75 7.66 10.97 -5.80
CA ILE A 75 6.61 10.77 -6.81
C ILE A 75 5.73 12.02 -6.92
N LYS A 76 5.37 12.65 -5.78
CA LYS A 76 4.59 13.89 -5.78
C LYS A 76 5.31 15.06 -6.47
N GLU A 77 6.64 15.06 -6.48
CA GLU A 77 7.47 16.09 -7.13
C GLU A 77 7.74 15.78 -8.61
N THR A 78 7.94 14.51 -8.97
CA THR A 78 8.38 14.10 -10.31
C THR A 78 7.25 13.60 -11.21
N GLU A 79 6.31 12.84 -10.66
CA GLU A 79 5.23 12.20 -11.42
C GLU A 79 3.94 12.11 -10.58
N PRO A 80 3.26 13.25 -10.31
CA PRO A 80 2.13 13.31 -9.39
C PRO A 80 0.99 12.34 -9.73
N ALA A 81 0.82 12.00 -11.02
CA ALA A 81 -0.18 11.06 -11.49
C ALA A 81 0.04 9.63 -10.95
N LEU A 82 1.28 9.24 -10.64
CA LEU A 82 1.61 7.93 -10.05
C LEU A 82 1.41 7.88 -8.54
N TYR A 83 1.16 9.01 -7.87
CA TYR A 83 1.08 9.05 -6.41
C TYR A 83 0.01 8.10 -5.87
N LYS A 84 -1.23 8.20 -6.35
CA LYS A 84 -2.35 7.35 -5.88
C LYS A 84 -2.18 5.88 -6.30
N PRO A 85 -1.80 5.57 -7.55
CA PRO A 85 -1.46 4.20 -7.93
C PRO A 85 -0.37 3.56 -7.07
N TYR A 86 0.69 4.31 -6.75
CA TYR A 86 1.77 3.84 -5.90
C TYR A 86 1.31 3.59 -4.46
N VAL A 87 0.58 4.53 -3.86
CA VAL A 87 0.02 4.35 -2.52
C VAL A 87 -0.87 3.11 -2.46
N PHE A 88 -1.79 2.96 -3.43
CA PHE A 88 -2.68 1.80 -3.48
C PHE A 88 -1.88 0.49 -3.53
N HIS A 89 -0.87 0.43 -4.41
CA HIS A 89 -0.02 -0.75 -4.58
C HIS A 89 0.72 -1.13 -3.28
N ILE A 90 1.36 -0.17 -2.62
CA ILE A 90 2.06 -0.42 -1.35
C ILE A 90 1.09 -0.85 -0.25
N LEU A 91 -0.05 -0.17 -0.10
CA LEU A 91 -1.05 -0.54 0.91
C LEU A 91 -1.65 -1.92 0.65
N LEU A 92 -1.89 -2.28 -0.61
CA LEU A 92 -2.36 -3.62 -0.97
C LEU A 92 -1.34 -4.69 -0.57
N HIS A 93 -0.06 -4.49 -0.88
CA HIS A 93 1.02 -5.41 -0.52
C HIS A 93 1.09 -5.62 0.99
N GLU A 94 1.17 -4.54 1.76
CA GLU A 94 1.26 -4.62 3.22
C GLU A 94 -0.02 -5.18 3.85
N TYR A 95 -1.20 -4.84 3.32
CA TYR A 95 -2.45 -5.38 3.84
C TYR A 95 -2.56 -6.90 3.63
N LEU A 96 -2.09 -7.43 2.49
CA LEU A 96 -2.03 -8.87 2.26
C LEU A 96 -1.11 -9.59 3.25
N HIS A 97 0.01 -8.97 3.65
CA HIS A 97 0.84 -9.45 4.76
C HIS A 97 0.04 -9.53 6.07
N THR A 98 -0.80 -8.53 6.37
CA THR A 98 -1.66 -8.57 7.57
C THR A 98 -2.73 -9.66 7.51
N LEU A 99 -3.09 -10.15 6.32
CA LEU A 99 -4.03 -11.27 6.13
C LEU A 99 -3.34 -12.65 6.20
N GLY A 100 -2.04 -12.70 6.48
CA GLY A 100 -1.28 -13.94 6.64
C GLY A 100 -0.63 -14.47 5.35
N VAL A 101 -0.57 -13.67 4.28
CA VAL A 101 0.27 -13.98 3.12
C VAL A 101 1.70 -13.57 3.48
N ILE A 102 2.49 -14.48 4.05
CA ILE A 102 3.77 -14.13 4.70
C ILE A 102 4.96 -14.11 3.72
N ASP A 103 4.95 -14.98 2.73
CA ASP A 103 6.05 -15.11 1.77
C ASP A 103 6.01 -13.98 0.73
N GLU A 104 7.12 -13.26 0.54
CA GLU A 104 7.19 -12.09 -0.36
C GLU A 104 6.90 -12.44 -1.82
N GLU A 105 7.23 -13.64 -2.29
CA GLU A 105 6.88 -14.07 -3.65
C GLU A 105 5.36 -14.30 -3.77
N ALA A 106 4.76 -14.99 -2.80
CA ALA A 106 3.32 -15.18 -2.72
C ALA A 106 2.57 -13.84 -2.60
N THR A 107 3.06 -12.92 -1.78
CA THR A 107 2.48 -11.57 -1.62
C THR A 107 2.57 -10.80 -2.92
N ARG A 108 3.73 -10.74 -3.59
CA ARG A 108 3.85 -10.09 -4.91
C ARG A 108 2.89 -10.67 -5.95
N ARG A 109 2.81 -12.00 -6.04
CA ARG A 109 1.88 -12.67 -6.96
C ARG A 109 0.43 -12.34 -6.63
N LYS A 110 0.07 -12.28 -5.35
CA LYS A 110 -1.29 -11.95 -4.90
C LYS A 110 -1.63 -10.47 -5.14
N THR A 111 -0.69 -9.57 -4.89
CA THR A 111 -0.81 -8.14 -5.19
C THR A 111 -1.07 -7.92 -6.68
N LEU A 112 -0.33 -8.61 -7.56
CA LEU A 112 -0.56 -8.56 -9.00
C LEU A 112 -1.94 -9.12 -9.38
N GLU A 113 -2.32 -10.28 -8.85
CA GLU A 113 -3.63 -10.91 -9.11
C GLU A 113 -4.80 -9.98 -8.73
N VAL A 114 -4.74 -9.37 -7.53
CA VAL A 114 -5.78 -8.45 -7.05
C VAL A 114 -5.81 -7.17 -7.89
N SER A 115 -4.64 -6.63 -8.24
CA SER A 115 -4.52 -5.45 -9.10
C SER A 115 -5.13 -5.69 -10.49
N GLU A 116 -4.78 -6.79 -11.15
CA GLU A 116 -5.35 -7.17 -12.46
C GLU A 116 -6.88 -7.34 -12.39
N LYS A 117 -7.39 -8.04 -11.37
CA LYS A 117 -8.84 -8.26 -11.19
C LYS A 117 -9.61 -6.97 -10.89
N THR A 118 -8.93 -5.95 -10.35
CA THR A 118 -9.55 -4.70 -9.89
C THR A 118 -9.48 -3.62 -10.96
N PHE A 119 -8.31 -3.42 -11.57
CA PHE A 119 -8.03 -2.33 -12.49
C PHE A 119 -7.71 -2.79 -13.93
N GLY A 120 -7.57 -4.08 -14.20
CA GLY A 120 -7.09 -4.57 -15.49
C GLY A 120 -5.58 -4.40 -15.69
N LYS A 121 -5.06 -4.95 -16.78
CA LYS A 121 -3.61 -5.09 -17.00
C LYS A 121 -2.88 -3.78 -17.25
N ASP A 122 -3.49 -2.87 -18.00
CA ASP A 122 -2.83 -1.65 -18.47
C ASP A 122 -2.83 -0.51 -17.45
N HIS A 123 -3.53 -0.68 -16.33
CA HIS A 123 -3.64 0.35 -15.31
C HIS A 123 -2.33 0.53 -14.53
N PRO A 124 -1.93 1.76 -14.15
CA PRO A 124 -0.67 2.02 -13.44
C PRO A 124 -0.48 1.19 -12.17
N VAL A 125 -1.54 0.96 -11.38
CA VAL A 125 -1.50 0.08 -10.19
C VAL A 125 -0.99 -1.32 -10.55
N THR A 126 -1.52 -1.89 -11.63
CA THR A 126 -1.16 -3.24 -12.08
C THR A 126 0.24 -3.28 -12.66
N GLN A 127 0.65 -2.23 -13.37
CA GLN A 127 2.02 -2.11 -13.89
C GLN A 127 3.04 -2.00 -12.75
N LEU A 128 2.74 -1.25 -11.69
CA LEU A 128 3.55 -1.18 -10.47
C LEU A 128 3.65 -2.54 -9.77
N ALA A 129 2.55 -3.29 -9.72
CA ALA A 129 2.53 -4.64 -9.14
C ALA A 129 3.31 -5.67 -9.97
N ALA A 130 3.33 -5.53 -11.29
CA ALA A 130 4.09 -6.39 -12.18
C ALA A 130 5.59 -6.11 -12.08
N ASP A 131 5.98 -4.84 -12.06
CA ASP A 131 7.38 -4.44 -12.04
C ASP A 131 7.56 -3.01 -11.52
N LEU A 132 7.79 -2.89 -10.21
CA LEU A 132 7.99 -1.61 -9.55
C LEU A 132 9.31 -0.92 -9.94
N SER A 133 10.31 -1.70 -10.37
CA SER A 133 11.65 -1.19 -10.69
C SER A 133 11.65 -0.29 -11.92
N LYS A 134 10.71 -0.53 -12.86
CA LYS A 134 10.51 0.32 -14.04
C LYS A 134 10.08 1.74 -13.71
N PHE A 135 9.36 1.92 -12.60
CA PHE A 135 8.83 3.21 -12.18
C PHE A 135 9.74 3.88 -11.17
N MET A 136 10.44 3.10 -10.35
CA MET A 136 11.38 3.59 -9.35
C MET A 136 12.63 2.70 -9.32
N PRO A 137 13.66 2.95 -10.16
CA PRO A 137 14.85 2.08 -10.31
C PRO A 137 15.74 1.98 -9.06
N LYS A 138 15.30 2.53 -7.92
CA LYS A 138 15.99 2.48 -6.63
C LYS A 138 15.08 2.04 -5.48
N LEU A 139 13.85 1.56 -5.74
CA LEU A 139 12.98 1.11 -4.64
C LEU A 139 13.35 -0.33 -4.24
N VAL A 140 13.61 -0.53 -2.96
CA VAL A 140 13.84 -1.84 -2.36
C VAL A 140 12.67 -2.16 -1.44
N TYR A 141 12.04 -3.31 -1.68
CA TYR A 141 11.14 -3.92 -0.72
C TYR A 141 11.97 -4.50 0.42
N PRO A 142 11.66 -4.19 1.69
CA PRO A 142 12.34 -4.86 2.77
C PRO A 142 12.06 -6.35 2.71
N VAL A 143 13.12 -7.13 2.86
CA VAL A 143 13.01 -8.58 3.10
C VAL A 143 12.51 -8.76 4.54
N TYR A 144 11.69 -9.79 4.75
CA TYR A 144 11.18 -10.22 6.04
C TYR A 144 12.23 -10.04 7.17
N GLY A 145 11.89 -9.25 8.19
CA GLY A 145 12.74 -9.03 9.36
C GLY A 145 13.71 -7.85 9.27
N TRP A 146 13.69 -7.04 8.21
CA TRP A 146 14.46 -5.80 8.16
C TRP A 146 13.99 -4.81 9.24
N LYS A 147 14.90 -4.35 10.10
CA LYS A 147 14.63 -3.27 11.06
C LYS A 147 15.50 -2.06 10.69
N PRO A 148 14.97 -0.83 10.75
CA PRO A 148 15.79 0.36 10.59
C PRO A 148 16.89 0.38 11.66
N GLN A 149 18.11 0.74 11.25
CA GLN A 149 19.20 0.98 12.19
C GLN A 149 18.97 2.35 12.84
N GLY A 150 18.56 2.35 14.11
CA GLY A 150 18.31 3.56 14.91
C GLY A 150 16.83 3.88 15.17
N GLU A 151 16.58 4.87 16.01
CA GLU A 151 15.24 5.40 16.25
C GLU A 151 14.80 6.22 15.03
N PHE A 152 13.65 5.89 14.45
CA PHE A 152 13.02 6.67 13.40
C PHE A 152 11.78 7.36 13.94
N GLN A 153 11.54 8.60 13.53
CA GLN A 153 10.31 9.30 13.85
C GLN A 153 9.18 8.77 12.97
N MET A 154 8.12 8.28 13.63
CA MET A 154 6.91 7.80 12.99
C MET A 154 5.75 8.73 13.32
N GLU A 155 5.04 9.19 12.30
CA GLU A 155 3.81 9.95 12.43
C GLU A 155 2.61 9.06 12.12
N LEU A 156 1.65 8.97 13.04
CA LEU A 156 0.43 8.19 12.83
C LEU A 156 -0.57 8.97 11.95
N VAL A 157 -1.07 8.32 10.91
CA VAL A 157 -2.13 8.85 10.06
C VAL A 157 -3.46 8.70 10.77
N LYS A 158 -4.09 9.84 11.08
CA LYS A 158 -5.40 9.88 11.75
C LYS A 158 -6.51 9.35 10.84
N GLY A 159 -7.47 8.65 11.43
CA GLY A 159 -8.65 8.14 10.72
C GLY A 159 -8.36 7.00 9.73
N PHE A 160 -7.19 6.37 9.83
CA PHE A 160 -6.87 5.18 9.05
C PHE A 160 -7.73 3.99 9.50
N ASP A 161 -8.09 3.11 8.56
CA ASP A 161 -8.98 1.96 8.78
C ASP A 161 -10.32 2.32 9.47
N ARG A 162 -10.88 3.48 9.10
CA ARG A 162 -12.08 4.04 9.73
C ARG A 162 -13.30 3.11 9.66
N SER A 163 -13.43 2.29 8.61
CA SER A 163 -14.53 1.31 8.52
C SER A 163 -14.49 0.25 9.63
N ALA A 164 -13.33 0.03 10.26
CA ALA A 164 -13.22 -0.85 11.43
C ALA A 164 -13.58 -0.15 12.75
N THR A 165 -13.62 1.19 12.79
CA THR A 165 -13.94 1.98 14.00
C THR A 165 -15.36 2.56 14.00
N ASP A 166 -15.98 2.71 12.84
CA ASP A 166 -17.33 3.29 12.66
C ASP A 166 -18.47 2.56 13.43
N PRO A 167 -18.44 1.23 13.65
CA PRO A 167 -19.49 0.55 14.42
C PRO A 167 -19.55 0.94 15.91
N TYR A 168 -18.58 1.70 16.42
CA TYR A 168 -18.42 2.00 17.85
C TYR A 168 -18.58 3.48 18.20
N ILE A 169 -18.91 4.33 17.23
CA ILE A 169 -19.21 5.76 17.44
C ILE A 169 -20.56 6.08 16.80
N SER A 170 -21.62 5.51 17.37
CA SER A 170 -23.02 5.91 17.12
C SER A 170 -23.72 6.25 18.42
#